data_AF-A0AAU2JHS2-F1
#
_entry.id   AF-A0AAU2JHS2-F1
#
_cell.length_a   1.000
_cell.length_b   1.000
_cell.length_c   1.000
_cell.angle_alpha   90.00
_cell.angle_beta   90.00
_cell.angle_gamma   90.00
#
_symmetry.space_group_name_H-M   'P 1'
#
loop_
_entity.id
_entity.type
_entity.pdbx_description
1 polymer ?
#
loop_
_entity_poly.entity_id
_entity_poly.type
_entity_poly.pdbx_seq_one_letter_code
_entity_poly.pdbx_strand_id
1 'polypeptide(L)'
;MANVKLANAGCMIWTGDTDKDGRPRYYDGDRYQRGENPLVYVQRWMYEYHGGALKKGQTLTRNCPNKRLCVNHTHSRLWRDLGEQAFGAPKKERVVPDLCANGHPLDEENLYTNPVTGAWSCRQCSWESKLRSQGIDPASRERRSHNREKTHCYKGHLLDGNNVWINRDGNRVCKRCRATVAFRQNLKKEYGLTVEGYLAMLKAQDDRCGVCDRPFAETGSQINVDHCHRTGRIRGLLCRSCNLGIGHFDDNLDVLQKAIAYLRRQAA
;
A
#
# COMPACT_ATOMS: atom_id res chain seq x y z
N MET A 1 -20.56 23.21 -16.20
CA MET A 1 -21.24 21.90 -16.31
C MET A 1 -20.73 21.13 -17.52
N ALA A 2 -19.49 20.59 -17.47
CA ALA A 2 -18.83 20.02 -18.66
C ALA A 2 -19.14 18.52 -18.91
N ASN A 3 -19.75 17.81 -17.96
CA ASN A 3 -19.85 16.34 -17.97
C ASN A 3 -21.29 15.82 -17.99
N VAL A 4 -22.19 16.50 -18.70
CA VAL A 4 -23.61 16.09 -18.81
C VAL A 4 -24.04 16.11 -20.27
N LYS A 5 -24.70 15.03 -20.72
CA LYS A 5 -25.39 14.94 -22.00
C LYS A 5 -26.89 14.79 -21.80
N LEU A 6 -27.69 15.42 -22.65
CA LEU A 6 -29.13 15.21 -22.66
C LEU A 6 -29.46 13.91 -23.40
N ALA A 7 -30.41 13.15 -22.86
CA ALA A 7 -30.92 11.92 -23.44
C ALA A 7 -32.46 11.90 -23.40
N ASN A 8 -33.04 10.89 -24.05
CA ASN A 8 -34.48 10.70 -24.17
C ASN A 8 -35.20 10.76 -22.81
N ALA A 9 -36.47 11.19 -22.85
CA ALA A 9 -37.31 11.40 -21.67
C ALA A 9 -36.76 12.43 -20.66
N GLY A 10 -36.01 13.44 -21.13
CA GLY A 10 -35.51 14.54 -20.29
C GLY A 10 -34.36 14.15 -19.34
N CYS A 11 -33.67 13.03 -19.59
CA CYS A 11 -32.57 12.60 -18.73
C CYS A 11 -31.33 13.48 -18.94
N MET A 12 -30.68 13.86 -17.85
CA MET A 12 -29.34 14.44 -17.84
C MET A 12 -28.34 13.34 -17.49
N ILE A 13 -27.63 12.80 -18.47
CA ILE A 13 -26.71 11.68 -18.31
C ILE A 13 -25.32 12.20 -17.97
N TRP A 14 -24.80 11.79 -16.81
CA TRP A 14 -23.44 12.07 -16.40
C TRP A 14 -22.43 11.31 -17.26
N THR A 15 -21.40 12.01 -17.72
CA THR A 15 -20.31 11.45 -18.54
C THR A 15 -18.94 11.53 -17.87
N GLY A 16 -18.89 11.99 -16.62
CA GLY A 16 -17.65 12.05 -15.84
C GLY A 16 -17.44 10.80 -14.98
N ASP A 17 -16.62 10.94 -13.95
CA ASP A 17 -16.23 9.85 -13.08
C ASP A 17 -17.39 9.22 -12.29
N THR A 18 -17.23 7.92 -12.00
CA THR A 18 -18.15 7.15 -11.16
C THR A 18 -17.39 6.42 -10.06
N ASP A 19 -18.09 5.99 -9.01
CA ASP A 19 -17.53 5.04 -8.03
C ASP A 19 -17.62 3.58 -8.51
N LYS A 20 -17.14 2.64 -7.68
CA LYS A 20 -17.15 1.20 -7.96
C LYS A 20 -18.55 0.63 -8.23
N ASP A 21 -19.60 1.31 -7.75
CA ASP A 21 -21.00 0.91 -7.92
C ASP A 21 -21.65 1.66 -9.11
N GLY A 22 -20.86 2.44 -9.87
CA GLY A 22 -21.28 3.19 -11.04
C GLY A 22 -22.02 4.49 -10.73
N ARG A 23 -21.88 5.05 -9.52
CA ARG A 23 -22.57 6.29 -9.11
C ARG A 23 -21.80 7.53 -9.55
N PRO A 24 -22.43 8.49 -10.26
CA PRO A 24 -21.83 9.76 -10.65
C PRO A 24 -21.21 10.56 -9.50
N ARG A 25 -19.95 10.93 -9.64
CA ARG A 25 -19.22 11.77 -8.68
C ARG A 25 -18.23 12.70 -9.38
N TYR A 26 -17.83 13.77 -8.71
CA TYR A 26 -16.71 14.61 -9.12
C TYR A 26 -15.87 15.04 -7.92
N TYR A 27 -14.65 15.50 -8.20
CA TYR A 27 -13.75 16.06 -7.21
C TYR A 27 -13.91 17.58 -7.15
N ASP A 28 -14.15 18.10 -5.95
CA ASP A 28 -14.26 19.53 -5.67
C ASP A 28 -13.05 19.98 -4.83
N GLY A 29 -12.15 20.74 -5.46
CA GLY A 29 -10.93 21.23 -4.82
C GLY A 29 -11.18 22.27 -3.74
N ASP A 30 -12.26 23.03 -3.82
CA ASP A 30 -12.56 24.07 -2.83
C ASP A 30 -13.07 23.45 -1.53
N ARG A 31 -13.76 22.31 -1.62
CA ARG A 31 -14.10 21.49 -0.44
C ARG A 31 -12.87 20.92 0.25
N TYR A 32 -11.88 20.49 -0.54
CA TYR A 32 -10.61 20.02 0.00
C TYR A 32 -9.89 21.12 0.80
N GLN A 33 -9.81 22.34 0.25
CA GLN A 33 -9.19 23.49 0.93
C GLN A 33 -9.91 23.87 2.24
N ARG A 34 -11.21 23.63 2.31
CA ARG A 34 -12.03 23.85 3.53
C ARG A 34 -11.97 22.70 4.54
N GLY A 35 -11.20 21.63 4.28
CA GLY A 35 -11.13 20.45 5.15
C GLY A 35 -12.37 19.55 5.09
N GLU A 36 -13.22 19.73 4.07
CA GLU A 36 -14.38 18.87 3.83
C GLU A 36 -14.01 17.67 2.93
N ASN A 37 -14.90 16.69 2.84
CA ASN A 37 -14.73 15.60 1.86
C ASN A 37 -14.83 16.16 0.43
N PRO A 38 -13.78 16.05 -0.40
CA PRO A 38 -13.76 16.62 -1.74
C PRO A 38 -14.56 15.83 -2.76
N LEU A 39 -14.97 14.59 -2.44
CA LEU A 39 -15.80 13.78 -3.33
C LEU A 39 -17.27 14.18 -3.20
N VAL A 40 -17.83 14.69 -4.29
CA VAL A 40 -19.24 15.12 -4.37
C VAL A 40 -20.02 14.15 -5.25
N TYR A 41 -21.10 13.59 -4.71
CA TYR A 41 -22.03 12.77 -5.48
C TYR A 41 -22.99 13.66 -6.28
N VAL A 42 -22.91 13.60 -7.61
CA VAL A 42 -23.56 14.56 -8.52
C VAL A 42 -25.07 14.55 -8.37
N GLN A 43 -25.68 13.38 -8.20
CA GLN A 43 -27.14 13.26 -8.04
C GLN A 43 -27.64 14.01 -6.80
N ARG A 44 -26.94 13.84 -5.68
CA ARG A 44 -27.28 14.50 -4.42
C ARG A 44 -27.11 16.00 -4.55
N TRP A 45 -25.97 16.41 -5.10
CA TRP A 45 -25.66 17.82 -5.34
C TRP A 45 -26.69 18.50 -6.24
N MET A 46 -27.07 17.88 -7.37
CA MET A 46 -28.11 18.42 -8.27
C MET A 46 -29.46 18.56 -7.56
N TYR A 47 -29.86 17.59 -6.75
CA TYR A 47 -31.11 17.68 -6.01
C TYR A 47 -31.10 18.82 -4.98
N GLU A 48 -30.00 18.94 -4.21
CA GLU A 48 -29.83 19.99 -3.19
C GLU A 48 -29.71 21.40 -3.82
N TYR A 49 -29.00 21.52 -4.95
CA TYR A 49 -28.82 22.79 -5.68
C TYR A 49 -30.14 23.36 -6.20
N HIS A 50 -31.06 22.50 -6.64
CA HIS A 50 -32.37 22.91 -7.17
C HIS A 50 -33.47 23.02 -6.10
N GLY A 51 -33.09 23.12 -4.82
CA GLY A 51 -34.01 23.40 -3.70
C GLY A 51 -34.49 22.18 -2.92
N GLY A 52 -33.97 20.99 -3.22
CA GLY A 52 -34.29 19.76 -2.49
C GLY A 52 -33.43 19.58 -1.23
N ALA A 53 -33.94 19.92 -0.05
CA ALA A 53 -33.19 19.72 1.20
C ALA A 53 -33.23 18.25 1.67
N LEU A 54 -32.06 17.60 1.79
CA LEU A 54 -31.92 16.26 2.36
C LEU A 54 -31.43 16.31 3.81
N LYS A 55 -32.20 15.73 4.71
CA LYS A 55 -31.80 15.47 6.10
C LYS A 55 -30.79 14.31 6.16
N LYS A 56 -29.98 14.28 7.23
CA LYS A 56 -29.04 13.18 7.50
C LYS A 56 -29.80 11.84 7.52
N GLY A 57 -29.31 10.86 6.75
CA GLY A 57 -29.92 9.53 6.61
C GLY A 57 -31.02 9.42 5.55
N GLN A 58 -31.40 10.50 4.87
CA GLN A 58 -32.29 10.43 3.71
C GLN A 58 -31.52 10.03 2.44
N THR A 59 -32.12 9.15 1.65
CA THR A 59 -31.57 8.62 0.41
C THR A 59 -32.47 9.00 -0.75
N LEU A 60 -31.87 9.38 -1.88
CA LEU A 60 -32.57 9.62 -3.14
C LEU A 60 -32.69 8.34 -3.96
N THR A 61 -33.82 8.19 -4.64
CA THR A 61 -34.04 7.17 -5.67
C THR A 61 -34.39 7.84 -7.00
N ARG A 62 -34.12 7.15 -8.11
CA ARG A 62 -34.43 7.64 -9.46
C ARG A 62 -35.71 7.01 -9.98
N ASN A 63 -36.59 7.81 -10.57
CA ASN A 63 -37.84 7.37 -11.18
C ASN A 63 -37.77 7.28 -12.72
N CYS A 64 -36.59 7.37 -13.32
CA CYS A 64 -36.37 7.26 -14.77
C CYS A 64 -35.71 5.92 -15.17
N PRO A 65 -35.78 5.51 -16.46
CA PRO A 65 -35.14 4.28 -16.96
C PRO A 65 -33.62 4.26 -16.79
N ASN A 66 -32.97 5.43 -16.86
CA ASN A 66 -31.52 5.59 -16.75
C ASN A 66 -31.03 5.65 -15.29
N LYS A 67 -31.37 4.64 -14.49
CA LYS A 67 -31.20 4.62 -13.02
C LYS A 67 -29.75 4.73 -12.51
N ARG A 68 -28.73 4.56 -13.37
CA ARG A 68 -27.32 4.61 -12.94
C ARG A 68 -26.66 5.96 -13.17
N LEU A 69 -26.88 6.59 -14.33
CA LEU A 69 -26.14 7.77 -14.75
C LEU A 69 -26.97 9.07 -14.83
N CYS A 70 -28.30 8.98 -14.72
CA CYS A 70 -29.14 10.18 -14.74
C CYS A 70 -28.91 11.04 -13.47
N VAL A 71 -28.62 12.32 -13.66
CA VAL A 71 -28.41 13.32 -12.59
C VAL A 71 -29.45 14.43 -12.61
N ASN A 72 -30.50 14.30 -13.43
CA ASN A 72 -31.59 15.28 -13.44
C ASN A 72 -32.31 15.28 -12.07
N HIS A 73 -32.41 16.45 -11.44
CA HIS A 73 -33.04 16.60 -10.13
C HIS A 73 -34.54 16.25 -10.15
N THR A 74 -35.25 16.51 -11.25
CA THR A 74 -36.68 16.16 -11.38
C THR A 74 -36.90 14.65 -11.47
N HIS A 75 -35.86 13.92 -11.84
CA HIS A 75 -35.85 12.46 -11.88
C HIS A 75 -35.36 11.82 -10.58
N SER A 76 -35.15 12.62 -9.53
CA SER A 76 -34.74 12.18 -8.20
C SER A 76 -35.85 12.49 -7.19
N ARG A 77 -36.20 11.51 -6.37
CA ARG A 77 -37.15 11.66 -5.25
C ARG A 77 -36.64 10.99 -4.00
N LEU A 78 -37.22 11.31 -2.85
CA LEU A 78 -36.87 10.62 -1.61
C LEU A 78 -37.28 9.14 -1.71
N TRP A 79 -36.39 8.28 -1.22
CA TRP A 79 -36.61 6.83 -1.27
C TRP A 79 -37.86 6.39 -0.47
N ARG A 80 -38.25 7.13 0.57
CA ARG A 80 -39.44 6.82 1.39
C ARG A 80 -40.78 7.13 0.73
N ASP A 81 -40.81 7.85 -0.40
CA ASP A 81 -42.04 8.13 -1.16
C ASP A 81 -42.44 6.96 -2.08
N LEU A 82 -41.56 5.98 -2.24
CA LEU A 82 -41.94 4.64 -2.68
C LEU A 82 -42.50 3.92 -1.46
N GLY A 83 -43.83 3.97 -1.31
CA GLY A 83 -44.54 3.17 -0.30
C GLY A 83 -44.10 1.71 -0.32
N GLU A 84 -44.47 0.99 0.74
CA GLU A 84 -44.13 -0.41 1.08
C GLU A 84 -44.13 -1.43 -0.08
N GLN A 85 -44.74 -1.11 -1.23
CA GLN A 85 -44.78 -1.91 -2.45
C GLN A 85 -43.40 -2.24 -3.07
N ALA A 86 -42.32 -1.49 -2.80
CA ALA A 86 -40.98 -1.87 -3.30
C ALA A 86 -40.38 -3.09 -2.56
N PHE A 87 -40.95 -3.47 -1.41
CA PHE A 87 -40.55 -4.63 -0.60
C PHE A 87 -41.44 -5.87 -0.83
N GLY A 88 -42.50 -5.74 -1.62
CA GLY A 88 -43.53 -6.75 -1.79
C GLY A 88 -43.43 -7.60 -3.05
N ALA A 89 -42.33 -7.56 -3.82
CA ALA A 89 -42.10 -8.61 -4.79
C ALA A 89 -41.93 -9.91 -3.99
N PRO A 90 -42.79 -10.94 -4.17
CA PRO A 90 -42.59 -12.21 -3.49
C PRO A 90 -41.16 -12.65 -3.79
N LYS A 91 -40.37 -12.92 -2.74
CA LYS A 91 -39.04 -13.50 -2.90
C LYS A 91 -39.27 -14.76 -3.72
N LYS A 92 -38.85 -14.76 -5.00
CA LYS A 92 -38.87 -16.00 -5.80
C LYS A 92 -38.19 -17.06 -4.95
N GLU A 93 -38.89 -18.16 -4.73
CA GLU A 93 -38.38 -19.29 -3.98
C GLU A 93 -37.05 -19.68 -4.61
N ARG A 94 -35.96 -19.51 -3.85
CA ARG A 94 -34.62 -19.78 -4.36
C ARG A 94 -34.42 -21.28 -4.33
N VAL A 95 -34.70 -21.93 -5.47
CA VAL A 95 -34.32 -23.32 -5.68
C VAL A 95 -32.80 -23.43 -5.55
N VAL A 96 -32.33 -24.26 -4.63
CA VAL A 96 -30.91 -24.59 -4.49
C VAL A 96 -30.58 -25.62 -5.57
N PRO A 97 -29.58 -25.37 -6.44
CA PRO A 97 -29.19 -26.35 -7.44
C PRO A 97 -28.42 -27.52 -6.81
N ASP A 98 -28.34 -28.66 -7.49
CA ASP A 98 -27.58 -29.82 -7.02
C ASP A 98 -26.07 -29.55 -6.93
N LEU A 99 -25.56 -28.64 -7.78
CA LEU A 99 -24.15 -28.24 -7.86
C LEU A 99 -23.98 -26.73 -7.71
N CYS A 100 -22.93 -26.31 -7.02
CA CYS A 100 -22.52 -24.91 -6.98
C CYS A 100 -21.80 -24.47 -8.27
N ALA A 101 -21.53 -23.18 -8.43
CA ALA A 101 -20.84 -22.62 -9.61
C ALA A 101 -19.42 -23.18 -9.85
N ASN A 102 -18.79 -23.77 -8.83
CA ASN A 102 -17.50 -24.44 -8.94
C ASN A 102 -17.62 -25.97 -9.07
N GLY A 103 -18.84 -26.50 -9.24
CA GLY A 103 -19.10 -27.92 -9.45
C GLY A 103 -19.15 -28.79 -8.19
N HIS A 104 -19.19 -28.19 -6.98
CA HIS A 104 -19.33 -28.97 -5.75
C HIS A 104 -20.80 -29.37 -5.50
N PRO A 105 -21.06 -30.59 -5.01
CA PRO A 105 -22.38 -31.00 -4.52
C PRO A 105 -22.90 -30.02 -3.46
N LEU A 106 -24.19 -29.67 -3.52
CA LEU A 106 -24.89 -28.85 -2.53
C LEU A 106 -25.87 -29.71 -1.71
N ASP A 107 -25.34 -30.80 -1.14
CA ASP A 107 -26.02 -31.65 -0.17
C ASP A 107 -26.09 -31.01 1.23
N GLU A 108 -26.65 -31.73 2.21
CA GLU A 108 -26.79 -31.26 3.59
C GLU A 108 -25.45 -30.88 4.24
N GLU A 109 -24.35 -31.54 3.85
CA GLU A 109 -23.02 -31.27 4.39
C GLU A 109 -22.43 -30.00 3.80
N ASN A 110 -22.59 -29.78 2.50
CA ASN A 110 -21.89 -28.72 1.78
C ASN A 110 -22.73 -27.46 1.56
N LEU A 111 -24.04 -27.53 1.77
CA LEU A 111 -24.94 -26.38 1.77
C LEU A 111 -24.93 -25.70 3.15
N TYR A 112 -24.64 -24.41 3.16
CA TYR A 112 -24.90 -23.54 4.31
C TYR A 112 -26.01 -22.57 3.95
N THR A 113 -27.08 -22.55 4.74
CA THR A 113 -28.17 -21.57 4.62
C THR A 113 -28.11 -20.62 5.82
N ASN A 114 -28.00 -19.33 5.54
CA ASN A 114 -28.01 -18.29 6.56
C ASN A 114 -29.41 -18.19 7.20
N PRO A 115 -29.54 -18.37 8.53
CA PRO A 115 -30.85 -18.46 9.19
C PRO A 115 -31.62 -17.14 9.21
N VAL A 116 -30.96 -16.01 9.01
CA VAL A 116 -31.56 -14.66 9.06
C VAL A 116 -31.97 -14.21 7.65
N THR A 117 -31.10 -14.42 6.67
CA THR A 117 -31.29 -13.88 5.32
C THR A 117 -31.89 -14.90 4.34
N GLY A 118 -31.80 -16.19 4.66
CA GLY A 118 -32.12 -17.29 3.74
C GLY A 118 -31.14 -17.41 2.57
N ALA A 119 -30.02 -16.65 2.57
CA ALA A 119 -28.98 -16.77 1.57
C ALA A 119 -28.19 -18.07 1.79
N TRP A 120 -27.91 -18.79 0.72
CA TRP A 120 -27.14 -20.03 0.78
C TRP A 120 -25.72 -19.86 0.20
N SER A 121 -24.81 -20.72 0.62
CA SER A 121 -23.42 -20.77 0.13
C SER A 121 -22.85 -22.19 0.22
N CYS A 122 -21.88 -22.50 -0.65
CA CYS A 122 -21.12 -23.75 -0.59
C CYS A 122 -20.02 -23.67 0.47
N ARG A 123 -20.02 -24.60 1.45
CA ARG A 123 -19.02 -24.68 2.52
C ARG A 123 -17.63 -24.98 1.97
N GLN A 124 -17.53 -25.87 0.99
CA GLN A 124 -16.27 -26.19 0.33
C GLN A 124 -15.70 -24.96 -0.38
N CYS A 125 -16.51 -24.19 -1.13
CA CYS A 125 -16.04 -22.93 -1.72
C CYS A 125 -15.57 -21.93 -0.66
N SER A 126 -16.28 -21.84 0.47
CA SER A 126 -15.87 -20.98 1.59
C SER A 126 -14.55 -21.44 2.19
N TRP A 127 -14.35 -22.75 2.36
CA TRP A 127 -13.12 -23.34 2.87
C TRP A 127 -11.94 -23.14 1.90
N GLU A 128 -12.13 -23.40 0.61
CA GLU A 128 -11.11 -23.15 -0.40
C GLU A 128 -10.72 -21.67 -0.48
N SER A 129 -11.70 -20.77 -0.42
CA SER A 129 -11.45 -19.32 -0.37
C SER A 129 -10.62 -18.94 0.86
N LYS A 130 -10.92 -19.53 2.02
CA LYS A 130 -10.14 -19.37 3.24
C LYS A 130 -8.69 -19.86 3.05
N LEU A 131 -8.48 -21.04 2.46
CA LEU A 131 -7.13 -21.53 2.17
C LEU A 131 -6.37 -20.61 1.20
N ARG A 132 -7.01 -20.18 0.10
CA ARG A 132 -6.42 -19.23 -0.85
C ARG A 132 -6.04 -17.90 -0.16
N SER A 133 -6.86 -17.42 0.77
CA SER A 133 -6.56 -16.21 1.56
C SER A 133 -5.33 -16.36 2.47
N GLN A 134 -5.01 -17.59 2.87
CA GLN A 134 -3.82 -17.93 3.65
C GLN A 134 -2.62 -18.28 2.76
N GLY A 135 -2.77 -18.15 1.43
CA GLY A 135 -1.74 -18.51 0.45
C GLY A 135 -1.54 -20.03 0.32
N ILE A 136 -2.55 -20.83 0.70
CA ILE A 136 -2.52 -22.29 0.60
C ILE A 136 -3.36 -22.71 -0.60
N ASP A 137 -2.78 -23.55 -1.46
CA ASP A 137 -3.50 -24.17 -2.57
C ASP A 137 -4.52 -25.18 -2.02
N PRO A 138 -5.83 -25.05 -2.31
CA PRO A 138 -6.83 -25.95 -1.73
C PRO A 138 -6.72 -27.41 -2.21
N ALA A 139 -6.15 -27.63 -3.40
CA ALA A 139 -5.99 -28.98 -3.97
C ALA A 139 -4.71 -29.65 -3.45
N SER A 140 -3.56 -28.98 -3.52
CA SER A 140 -2.28 -29.56 -3.08
C SER A 140 -1.98 -29.39 -1.59
N ARG A 141 -2.70 -28.50 -0.88
CA ARG A 141 -2.45 -28.07 0.51
C ARG A 141 -1.07 -27.44 0.72
N GLU A 142 -0.37 -27.10 -0.35
CA GLU A 142 0.94 -26.44 -0.28
C GLU A 142 0.77 -24.92 -0.19
N ARG A 143 1.67 -24.26 0.55
CA ARG A 143 1.76 -22.81 0.52
C ARG A 143 2.34 -22.35 -0.82
N ARG A 144 1.55 -21.59 -1.58
CA ARG A 144 2.00 -20.93 -2.81
C ARG A 144 2.18 -19.45 -2.54
N SER A 145 3.40 -18.97 -2.75
CA SER A 145 3.66 -17.53 -2.79
C SER A 145 2.80 -16.85 -3.84
N HIS A 146 2.13 -15.78 -3.44
CA HIS A 146 1.34 -14.92 -4.32
C HIS A 146 2.19 -14.25 -5.43
N ASN A 147 3.51 -14.20 -5.25
CA ASN A 147 4.42 -13.52 -6.17
C ASN A 147 5.41 -14.45 -6.88
N ARG A 148 5.17 -15.76 -6.89
CA ARG A 148 6.06 -16.77 -7.50
C ARG A 148 6.28 -16.61 -9.02
N GLU A 149 5.34 -15.98 -9.71
CA GLU A 149 5.41 -15.76 -11.18
C GLU A 149 6.05 -14.41 -11.54
N LYS A 150 6.22 -13.49 -10.57
CA LYS A 150 6.77 -12.16 -10.84
C LYS A 150 8.25 -12.24 -11.24
N THR A 151 8.63 -11.76 -12.40
CA THR A 151 10.04 -11.69 -12.81
C THR A 151 10.77 -10.51 -12.15
N HIS A 152 10.03 -9.50 -11.72
CA HIS A 152 10.56 -8.27 -11.13
C HIS A 152 9.79 -7.87 -9.86
N CYS A 153 10.46 -7.15 -8.97
CA CYS A 153 9.82 -6.52 -7.82
C CYS A 153 9.10 -5.23 -8.25
N TYR A 154 8.35 -4.60 -7.33
CA TYR A 154 7.61 -3.36 -7.62
C TYR A 154 8.49 -2.17 -8.03
N LYS A 155 9.79 -2.21 -7.71
CA LYS A 155 10.79 -1.21 -8.15
C LYS A 155 11.53 -1.60 -9.44
N GLY A 156 11.10 -2.67 -10.12
CA GLY A 156 11.73 -3.14 -11.35
C GLY A 156 13.05 -3.89 -11.17
N HIS A 157 13.42 -4.31 -9.95
CA HIS A 157 14.58 -5.18 -9.78
C HIS A 157 14.25 -6.63 -10.13
N LEU A 158 15.13 -7.29 -10.89
CA LEU A 158 15.03 -8.72 -11.22
C LEU A 158 14.94 -9.58 -9.95
N LEU A 159 13.98 -10.50 -9.92
CA LEU A 159 13.79 -11.49 -8.85
C LEU A 159 14.41 -12.84 -9.24
N ASP A 160 15.74 -12.84 -9.39
CA ASP A 160 16.55 -14.05 -9.61
C ASP A 160 17.06 -14.65 -8.28
N GLY A 161 17.77 -15.80 -8.35
CA GLY A 161 18.32 -16.46 -7.15
C GLY A 161 19.27 -15.58 -6.32
N ASN A 162 19.95 -14.62 -6.95
CA ASN A 162 20.88 -13.73 -6.26
C ASN A 162 20.16 -12.62 -5.50
N ASN A 163 19.05 -12.09 -6.03
CA ASN A 163 18.31 -10.96 -5.48
C ASN A 163 17.00 -11.35 -4.77
N VAL A 164 16.75 -12.65 -4.56
CA VAL A 164 15.56 -13.17 -3.86
C VAL A 164 15.93 -13.72 -2.50
N TRP A 165 15.16 -13.30 -1.49
CA TRP A 165 15.06 -13.95 -0.18
C TRP A 165 13.63 -14.45 -0.01
N ILE A 166 13.44 -15.71 0.39
CA ILE A 166 12.12 -16.28 0.64
C ILE A 166 11.79 -16.08 2.12
N ASN A 167 10.66 -15.43 2.39
CA ASN A 167 10.20 -15.21 3.77
C ASN A 167 9.50 -16.46 4.34
N ARG A 168 9.11 -16.41 5.62
CA ARG A 168 8.41 -17.53 6.31
C ARG A 168 7.11 -17.95 5.62
N ASP A 169 6.46 -17.04 4.90
CA ASP A 169 5.21 -17.30 4.18
C ASP A 169 5.45 -17.81 2.75
N GLY A 170 6.71 -18.04 2.35
CA GLY A 170 7.09 -18.47 1.01
C GLY A 170 7.21 -17.32 0.00
N ASN A 171 6.91 -16.08 0.38
CA ASN A 171 6.95 -14.93 -0.52
C ASN A 171 8.39 -14.57 -0.92
N ARG A 172 8.60 -14.30 -2.21
CA ARG A 172 9.90 -13.84 -2.72
C ARG A 172 10.03 -12.35 -2.46
N VAL A 173 11.06 -11.98 -1.71
CA VAL A 173 11.36 -10.60 -1.33
C VAL A 173 12.65 -10.18 -2.02
N CYS A 174 12.63 -8.99 -2.62
CA CYS A 174 13.81 -8.41 -3.24
C CYS A 174 14.85 -8.03 -2.17
N LYS A 175 16.02 -8.68 -2.19
CA LYS A 175 17.13 -8.41 -1.27
C LYS A 175 17.61 -6.97 -1.38
N ARG A 176 17.71 -6.40 -2.59
CA ARG A 176 18.08 -4.99 -2.80
C ARG A 176 17.10 -4.04 -2.14
N CYS A 177 15.79 -4.20 -2.37
CA CYS A 177 14.78 -3.36 -1.74
C CYS A 177 14.83 -3.46 -0.21
N ARG A 178 14.98 -4.68 0.31
CA ARG A 178 15.12 -4.91 1.75
C ARG A 178 16.36 -4.22 2.32
N ALA A 179 17.50 -4.33 1.65
CA ALA A 179 18.76 -3.69 2.05
C ALA A 179 18.63 -2.17 2.08
N THR A 180 18.00 -1.55 1.08
CA THR A 180 17.74 -0.09 1.08
C THR A 180 16.89 0.35 2.26
N VAL A 181 15.81 -0.40 2.57
CA VAL A 181 14.95 -0.09 3.72
C VAL A 181 15.72 -0.25 5.03
N ALA A 182 16.48 -1.34 5.18
CA ALA A 182 17.30 -1.61 6.36
C ALA A 182 18.36 -0.51 6.58
N PHE A 183 19.07 -0.11 5.51
CA PHE A 183 20.04 0.98 5.55
C PHE A 183 19.42 2.28 6.07
N ARG A 184 18.27 2.69 5.50
CA ARG A 184 17.56 3.90 5.94
C ARG A 184 17.12 3.82 7.41
N GLN A 185 16.63 2.65 7.85
CA GLN A 185 16.19 2.45 9.23
C GLN A 185 17.37 2.50 10.20
N ASN A 186 18.48 1.84 9.87
CA ASN A 186 19.68 1.84 10.71
C ASN A 186 20.30 3.24 10.79
N LEU A 187 20.39 3.98 9.67
CA LEU A 187 20.89 5.35 9.67
C LEU A 187 20.12 6.24 10.67
N LYS A 188 18.79 6.14 10.64
CA LYS A 188 17.93 6.91 11.55
C LYS A 188 18.04 6.43 12.99
N LYS A 189 18.05 5.12 13.21
CA LYS A 189 18.04 4.51 14.56
C LYS A 189 19.37 4.70 15.29
N GLU A 190 20.49 4.45 14.62
CA GLU A 190 21.82 4.45 15.23
C GLU A 190 22.43 5.84 15.27
N TYR A 191 22.25 6.64 14.20
CA TYR A 191 22.95 7.92 14.05
C TYR A 191 22.02 9.13 13.99
N GLY A 192 20.69 8.94 14.03
CA GLY A 192 19.74 10.04 13.85
C GLY A 192 19.80 10.71 12.47
N LEU A 193 20.44 10.06 11.48
CA LEU A 193 20.67 10.63 10.15
C LEU A 193 19.54 10.31 9.19
N THR A 194 19.27 11.27 8.29
CA THR A 194 18.50 11.02 7.06
C THR A 194 19.43 10.53 5.95
N VAL A 195 18.85 9.98 4.88
CA VAL A 195 19.62 9.57 3.69
C VAL A 195 20.27 10.81 3.06
N GLU A 196 19.55 11.92 3.03
CA GLU A 196 20.01 13.19 2.50
C GLU A 196 21.20 13.74 3.33
N GLY A 197 21.14 13.62 4.66
CA GLY A 197 22.25 13.98 5.54
C GLY A 197 23.48 13.12 5.31
N TYR A 198 23.31 11.80 5.16
CA TYR A 198 24.40 10.89 4.82
C TYR A 198 25.04 11.25 3.46
N LEU A 199 24.23 11.51 2.42
CA LEU A 199 24.72 11.90 1.10
C LEU A 199 25.43 13.26 1.11
N ALA A 200 24.93 14.21 1.92
CA ALA A 200 25.58 15.50 2.11
C ALA A 200 26.97 15.34 2.74
N MET A 201 27.13 14.46 3.73
CA MET A 201 28.44 14.12 4.31
C MET A 201 29.36 13.48 3.28
N LEU A 202 28.85 12.53 2.50
CA LEU A 202 29.61 11.86 1.45
C LEU A 202 30.15 12.86 0.43
N LYS A 203 29.31 13.78 -0.02
CA LYS A 203 29.69 14.86 -0.93
C LYS A 203 30.67 15.85 -0.29
N ALA A 204 30.47 16.20 1.00
CA ALA A 204 31.38 17.09 1.72
C ALA A 204 32.79 16.48 1.89
N GLN A 205 32.89 15.16 1.89
CA GLN A 205 34.16 14.43 1.90
C GLN A 205 34.66 14.06 0.49
N ASP A 206 34.09 14.61 -0.58
CA ASP A 206 34.49 14.32 -1.96
C ASP A 206 34.55 12.81 -2.28
N ASP A 207 33.58 12.04 -1.78
CA ASP A 207 33.52 10.58 -1.92
C ASP A 207 34.78 9.84 -1.40
N ARG A 208 35.48 10.43 -0.40
CA ARG A 208 36.72 9.92 0.20
C ARG A 208 36.61 9.65 1.69
N CYS A 209 37.46 8.75 2.16
CA CYS A 209 37.56 8.39 3.57
C CYS A 209 38.13 9.56 4.40
N GLY A 210 37.46 9.94 5.49
CA GLY A 210 37.90 11.06 6.34
C GLY A 210 39.21 10.85 7.12
N VAL A 211 39.87 9.70 6.97
CA VAL A 211 41.14 9.36 7.65
C VAL A 211 42.27 9.08 6.65
N CYS A 212 42.11 8.07 5.80
CA CYS A 212 43.16 7.72 4.83
C CYS A 212 43.03 8.46 3.50
N ASP A 213 41.99 9.30 3.34
CA ASP A 213 41.75 10.13 2.16
C ASP A 213 41.58 9.34 0.84
N ARG A 214 41.55 8.00 0.87
CA ARG A 214 41.32 7.21 -0.36
C ARG A 214 39.86 7.29 -0.81
N PRO A 215 39.59 7.36 -2.13
CA PRO A 215 38.23 7.27 -2.68
C PRO A 215 37.53 6.00 -2.22
N PHE A 216 36.27 6.10 -1.78
CA PHE A 216 35.54 4.93 -1.30
C PHE A 216 35.43 3.84 -2.36
N ALA A 217 35.32 4.22 -3.64
CA ALA A 217 35.31 3.32 -4.79
C ALA A 217 36.55 2.41 -4.86
N GLU A 218 37.72 2.93 -4.46
CA GLU A 218 38.99 2.18 -4.50
C GLU A 218 39.21 1.32 -3.25
N THR A 219 38.54 1.62 -2.14
CA THR A 219 38.70 0.85 -0.90
C THR A 219 38.03 -0.53 -0.96
N GLY A 220 37.12 -0.74 -1.91
CA GLY A 220 36.34 -1.98 -2.05
C GLY A 220 35.52 -2.34 -0.80
N SER A 221 35.35 -1.41 0.13
CA SER A 221 34.81 -1.65 1.46
C SER A 221 33.54 -0.85 1.70
N GLN A 222 32.67 -1.36 2.58
CA GLN A 222 31.50 -0.62 3.02
C GLN A 222 31.90 0.69 3.70
N ILE A 223 31.19 1.77 3.40
CA ILE A 223 31.34 3.08 4.04
C ILE A 223 30.66 3.03 5.42
N ASN A 224 31.37 3.46 6.46
CA ASN A 224 30.92 3.42 7.85
C ASN A 224 30.71 4.84 8.36
N VAL A 225 29.64 5.05 9.13
CA VAL A 225 29.39 6.30 9.83
C VAL A 225 30.15 6.27 11.15
N ASP A 226 31.23 7.03 11.22
CA ASP A 226 32.07 7.14 12.41
C ASP A 226 31.49 8.17 13.38
N HIS A 227 31.44 7.82 14.66
CA HIS A 227 30.84 8.65 15.70
C HIS A 227 31.56 8.49 17.04
N CYS A 228 31.54 9.53 17.86
CA CYS A 228 32.12 9.49 19.20
C CYS A 228 31.23 8.65 20.13
N HIS A 229 31.75 7.54 20.65
CA HIS A 229 31.00 6.65 21.55
C HIS A 229 30.58 7.30 22.88
N ARG A 230 31.18 8.43 23.26
CA ARG A 230 30.83 9.19 24.48
C ARG A 230 29.69 10.19 24.28
N THR A 231 29.65 10.83 23.11
CA THR A 231 28.72 11.95 22.86
C THR A 231 27.67 11.64 21.80
N GLY A 232 27.82 10.54 21.06
CA GLY A 232 27.03 10.22 19.88
C GLY A 232 27.30 11.15 18.68
N ARG A 233 28.18 12.14 18.82
CA ARG A 233 28.47 13.09 17.74
C ARG A 233 29.16 12.38 16.58
N ILE A 234 28.56 12.48 15.41
CA ILE A 234 29.13 11.97 14.16
C ILE A 234 30.40 12.76 13.82
N ARG A 235 31.47 12.02 13.49
CA ARG A 235 32.78 12.56 13.12
C ARG A 235 32.95 12.62 11.61
N GLY A 236 32.48 11.60 10.88
CA GLY A 236 32.60 11.53 9.42
C GLY A 236 32.26 10.16 8.85
N LEU A 237 32.56 9.97 7.57
CA LEU A 237 32.46 8.68 6.89
C LEU A 237 33.85 8.07 6.70
N LEU A 238 34.01 6.81 7.08
CA LEU A 238 35.28 6.08 7.03
C LEU A 238 35.17 4.77 6.26
N CYS A 239 36.26 4.38 5.61
CA CYS A 239 36.38 3.04 5.04
C CYS A 239 36.49 2.01 6.18
N ARG A 240 36.16 0.74 5.91
CA ARG A 240 36.13 -0.31 6.95
C ARG A 240 37.45 -0.43 7.70
N SER A 241 38.58 -0.36 6.99
CA SER A 241 39.91 -0.49 7.58
C SER A 241 40.24 0.65 8.55
N CYS A 242 39.93 1.90 8.19
CA CYS A 242 40.16 3.05 9.07
C CYS A 242 39.23 3.02 10.29
N ASN A 243 37.95 2.69 10.09
CA ASN A 243 36.98 2.61 11.18
C ASN A 243 37.38 1.55 12.23
N LEU A 244 37.76 0.35 11.77
CA LEU A 244 38.27 -0.70 12.66
C LEU A 244 39.60 -0.33 13.29
N GLY A 245 40.50 0.29 12.52
CA GLY A 245 41.81 0.73 13.01
C GLY A 245 41.69 1.69 14.19
N ILE A 246 40.79 2.68 14.12
CA ILE A 246 40.52 3.58 15.25
C ILE A 246 39.90 2.81 16.42
N GLY A 247 38.91 1.95 16.15
CA GLY A 247 38.26 1.13 17.17
C GLY A 247 39.21 0.17 17.91
N HIS A 248 40.26 -0.33 17.26
CA HIS A 248 41.29 -1.16 17.89
C HIS A 248 42.14 -0.42 18.94
N PHE A 249 42.12 0.91 18.91
CA PHE A 249 42.72 1.75 19.93
C PHE A 249 41.68 2.33 20.89
N ASP A 250 40.47 1.79 20.94
CA ASP A 250 39.34 2.22 21.77
C ASP A 250 39.02 3.72 21.66
N ASP A 251 39.20 4.29 20.46
CA ASP A 251 39.07 5.74 20.21
C ASP A 251 39.95 6.61 21.14
N ASN A 252 41.03 6.05 21.69
CA ASN A 252 41.86 6.69 22.70
C ASN A 252 43.02 7.46 22.07
N LEU A 253 42.95 8.79 22.15
CA LEU A 253 43.97 9.69 21.62
C LEU A 253 45.36 9.46 22.23
N ASP A 254 45.46 9.14 23.51
CA ASP A 254 46.76 8.91 24.18
C ASP A 254 47.43 7.64 23.65
N VAL A 255 46.64 6.59 23.39
CA VAL A 255 47.14 5.33 22.82
C VAL A 255 47.56 5.53 21.36
N LEU A 256 46.77 6.27 20.58
CA LEU A 256 47.12 6.61 19.19
C LEU A 256 48.42 7.43 19.12
N GLN A 257 48.61 8.41 20.00
CA GLN A 257 49.85 9.19 20.08
C GLN A 257 51.06 8.31 20.44
N LYS A 258 50.89 7.36 21.37
CA LYS A 258 51.94 6.37 21.70
C LYS A 258 52.25 5.47 20.52
N ALA A 259 51.26 5.05 19.73
CA ALA A 259 51.47 4.26 18.52
C ALA A 259 52.28 5.03 17.47
N ILE A 260 51.98 6.32 17.24
CA ILE A 260 52.78 7.20 16.37
C ILE A 260 54.22 7.30 16.88
N ALA A 261 54.41 7.55 18.18
CA ALA A 261 55.73 7.64 18.78
C ALA A 261 56.51 6.33 18.67
N TYR A 262 55.85 5.18 18.81
CA TYR A 262 56.46 3.86 18.64
C TYR A 262 56.96 3.64 17.19
N LEU A 263 56.13 3.94 16.19
CA LEU A 263 56.50 3.82 14.77
C LEU A 263 57.68 4.72 14.41
N ARG A 264 57.72 5.95 14.94
CA ARG A 264 58.82 6.89 14.70
C ARG A 264 60.16 6.41 15.26
N ARG A 265 60.18 5.60 16.32
CA ARG A 265 61.45 5.08 16.90
C ARG A 265 62.17 4.08 16.00
N GLN A 266 61.45 3.42 15.09
CA GLN A 266 62.00 2.41 14.19
C GLN A 266 62.24 2.96 12.77
N ALA A 267 61.81 4.19 12.50
CA ALA A 267 61.96 4.86 11.21
C ALA A 267 63.17 5.80 11.15
N ALA A 268 64.07 5.72 12.14
CA ALA A 268 65.33 6.44 12.22
C ALA A 268 66.51 5.48 12.03
#